data_AF-A0A0C1V702-F1
#
_entry.id   AF-A0A0C1V702-F1
#
_cell.length_a   1.000
_cell.length_b   1.000
_cell.length_c   1.000
_cell.angle_alpha   90.00
_cell.angle_beta   90.00
_cell.angle_gamma   90.00
#
_symmetry.space_group_name_H-M   'P 1'
#
loop_
_entity.id
_entity.type
_entity.pdbx_description
1 polymer ?
#
loop_
_entity_poly.entity_id
_entity_poly.type
_entity_poly.pdbx_seq_one_letter_code
_entity_poly.pdbx_strand_id
1 'polypeptide(L)' 'MRGNHRSHAMNATKRRFLPNLHHHRFWIEKEKRFIRLRVSTKGIRIIEKKGIEHILKKNK' A
#
# COMPACT_ATOMS: atom_id res chain seq x y z
N MET A 1 -5.55 -7.32 8.01
CA MET A 1 -6.52 -8.40 8.36
C MET A 1 -5.92 -9.28 9.46
N ARG A 2 -6.75 -9.91 10.30
CA ARG A 2 -6.30 -10.85 11.36
C ARG A 2 -6.69 -12.27 10.97
N GLY A 3 -5.88 -13.25 11.36
CA GLY A 3 -6.21 -14.66 11.17
C GLY A 3 -5.29 -15.57 11.98
N ASN A 4 -5.38 -16.88 11.77
CA ASN A 4 -4.57 -17.87 12.48
C ASN A 4 -3.61 -18.58 11.52
N HIS A 5 -2.48 -19.06 12.03
CA HIS A 5 -1.70 -20.15 11.44
C HIS A 5 -2.24 -21.45 12.04
N ARG A 6 -2.57 -22.43 11.19
CA ARG A 6 -3.16 -23.72 11.57
C ARG A 6 -2.19 -24.84 11.23
N SER A 7 -1.90 -25.71 12.18
CA SER A 7 -1.18 -26.96 11.90
C SER A 7 -2.12 -28.02 11.28
N HIS A 8 -1.56 -29.12 10.79
CA HIS A 8 -2.35 -30.27 10.34
C HIS A 8 -3.23 -30.88 11.44
N ALA A 9 -2.83 -30.72 12.71
CA ALA A 9 -3.63 -31.08 13.89
C ALA A 9 -4.61 -29.97 14.33
N MET A 10 -4.83 -28.94 13.50
CA MET A 10 -5.74 -27.81 13.73
C MET A 10 -5.40 -26.86 14.89
N ASN A 11 -4.21 -26.93 15.49
CA ASN A 11 -3.78 -25.97 16.52
C ASN A 11 -3.68 -24.55 15.94
N ALA A 12 -4.26 -23.55 16.61
CA ALA A 12 -4.25 -22.15 16.15
C ALA A 12 -3.23 -21.29 16.88
N THR A 13 -2.40 -20.59 16.11
CA THR A 13 -1.61 -19.44 16.60
C THR A 13 -2.05 -18.17 15.88
N LYS A 14 -2.21 -17.06 16.62
CA LYS A 14 -2.66 -15.78 16.04
C LYS A 14 -1.58 -15.20 15.12
N ARG A 15 -1.96 -14.72 13.93
CA ARG A 15 -1.09 -14.00 12.98
C ARG A 15 -1.74 -12.73 12.43
N ARG A 16 -0.91 -11.86 11.87
CA ARG A 16 -1.34 -10.63 11.20
C ARG A 16 -0.99 -10.69 9.72
N PHE A 17 -1.93 -10.32 8.86
CA PHE A 17 -1.69 -10.12 7.43
C PHE A 17 -1.49 -8.63 7.17
N LEU A 18 -0.23 -8.26 6.97
CA LEU A 18 0.18 -6.89 6.62
C LEU A 18 0.27 -6.77 5.09
N PRO A 19 -0.14 -5.64 4.51
CA PRO A 19 0.12 -5.38 3.10
C PRO A 19 1.62 -5.26 2.83
N ASN A 20 2.05 -5.61 1.62
CA ASN A 20 3.44 -5.46 1.16
C ASN A 20 3.78 -3.98 0.93
N LEU A 21 4.03 -3.24 2.01
CA LEU A 21 4.25 -1.79 2.01
C LEU A 21 5.72 -1.44 1.80
N HIS A 22 5.98 -0.55 0.84
CA HIS A 22 7.32 -0.07 0.48
C HIS A 22 7.36 1.45 0.37
N HIS A 23 8.53 2.04 0.57
CA HIS A 23 8.75 3.46 0.35
C HIS A 23 9.12 3.73 -1.11
N HIS A 24 8.28 4.49 -1.81
CA HIS A 24 8.52 4.91 -3.19
C HIS A 24 8.45 6.43 -3.33
N ARG A 25 9.17 6.96 -4.32
CA ARG A 25 9.14 8.38 -4.68
C ARG A 25 8.31 8.58 -5.94
N PHE A 26 7.44 9.58 -5.92
CA PHE A 26 6.62 9.98 -7.06
C PHE A 26 6.92 11.44 -7.39
N TRP A 27 7.01 11.73 -8.69
CA TRP A 27 7.14 13.10 -9.18
C TRP A 27 5.76 13.76 -9.23
N ILE A 28 5.68 15.03 -8.82
CA ILE A 28 4.47 15.85 -8.94
C ILE A 28 4.80 17.04 -9.80
N GLU A 29 4.08 17.17 -10.91
CA GLU A 29 4.32 18.24 -11.89
C GLU A 29 3.93 19.61 -11.33
N LYS A 30 2.79 19.70 -10.63
CA LYS A 30 2.29 20.96 -10.06
C LYS A 30 3.27 21.62 -9.08
N GLU A 31 3.93 20.82 -8.25
CA GLU A 31 4.85 21.29 -7.21
C GLU A 31 6.33 21.16 -7.62
N LYS A 32 6.60 20.58 -8.81
CA LYS A 32 7.93 20.31 -9.37
C LYS A 32 8.88 19.63 -8.36
N ARG A 33 8.37 18.66 -7.61
CA ARG A 33 9.15 17.95 -6.57
C ARG A 33 8.79 16.48 -6.47
N PHE A 34 9.67 15.71 -5.84
CA PHE A 34 9.40 14.34 -5.44
C PHE A 34 8.70 14.27 -4.08
N ILE A 35 7.68 13.43 -3.97
CA ILE A 35 7.06 13.06 -2.69
C ILE A 35 7.35 11.59 -2.39
N ARG A 36 7.70 11.31 -1.13
CA ARG A 36 7.93 9.95 -0.64
C ARG A 36 6.66 9.42 0.00
N LEU A 37 6.11 8.34 -0.55
CA LEU A 37 4.91 7.67 -0.04
C LEU A 37 5.21 6.25 0.39
N ARG A 38 4.52 5.77 1.44
CA ARG A 38 4.53 4.37 1.84
C ARG A 38 3.33 3.67 1.21
N VAL A 39 3.56 2.89 0.17
CA VAL A 39 2.52 2.33 -0.70
C VAL A 39 2.70 0.85 -0.89
N SER A 40 1.58 0.15 -1.11
CA SER A 40 1.61 -1.26 -1.53
C SER A 40 1.80 -1.37 -3.04
N THR A 41 2.24 -2.54 -3.52
CA THR A 41 2.37 -2.82 -4.97
C THR A 41 1.07 -2.60 -5.74
N LYS A 42 -0.08 -2.96 -5.16
CA LYS A 42 -1.40 -2.66 -5.73
C LYS A 42 -1.68 -1.15 -5.76
N GLY A 43 -1.24 -0.42 -4.73
CA GLY A 43 -1.33 1.04 -4.67
C GLY A 43 -0.54 1.71 -5.80
N ILE A 44 0.67 1.23 -6.11
CA ILE A 44 1.50 1.74 -7.21
C ILE A 44 0.76 1.62 -8.54
N ARG A 45 0.20 0.44 -8.87
CA ARG A 45 -0.58 0.24 -10.11
C ARG A 45 -1.79 1.18 -10.24
N ILE A 46 -2.45 1.49 -9.12
CA ILE A 46 -3.59 2.40 -9.12
C ILE A 46 -3.13 3.84 -9.37
N ILE A 47 -2.01 4.24 -8.76
CA ILE A 47 -1.40 5.57 -8.95
C ILE A 47 -0.99 5.75 -10.42
N GLU A 48 -0.37 4.74 -11.02
CA GLU A 48 0.00 4.76 -12.44
C GLU A 48 -1.23 4.89 -13.35
N LYS A 49 -2.32 4.16 -13.05
CA LYS A 49 -3.54 4.19 -13.87
C LYS A 49 -4.33 5.50 -13.77
N LYS A 50 -4.44 6.07 -12.57
CA LYS A 50 -5.33 7.23 -12.30
C LYS A 50 -4.59 8.57 -12.17
N GLY A 51 -3.27 8.53 -12.11
CA GLY A 51 -2.43 9.68 -11.77
C GLY A 51 -2.35 9.93 -10.25
N ILE A 52 -1.20 10.46 -9.83
CA ILE A 52 -0.90 10.77 -8.42
C ILE A 52 -1.82 11.87 -7.86
N GLU A 53 -2.16 12.87 -8.68
CA GLU A 53 -2.95 14.04 -8.26
C GLU A 53 -4.38 13.67 -7.87
N HIS A 54 -5.01 12.77 -8.66
CA HIS A 54 -6.35 12.28 -8.39
C HIS A 54 -6.42 11.52 -7.05
N ILE A 55 -5.39 10.74 -6.74
CA ILE A 55 -5.29 9.96 -5.50
C ILE A 55 -5.09 10.90 -4.29
N LEU A 56 -4.25 11.94 -4.43
CA LEU A 56 -4.03 12.93 -3.36
C LEU A 56 -5.29 13.75 -3.06
N LYS A 57 -6.06 14.14 -4.08
CA LYS A 57 -7.32 14.89 -3.88
C LYS A 57 -8.40 14.06 -3.20
N LYS A 58 -8.46 12.75 -3.46
CA LYS A 58 -9.49 11.85 -2.93
C LYS A 58 -9.38 11.60 -1.41
N ASN A 59 -8.19 11.74 -0.84
CA ASN A 59 -7.92 11.45 0.57
C ASN A 59 -7.89 12.72 1.46
N LYS A 60 -8.44 13.82 0.99
CA LYS A 60 -8.71 15.01 1.78
C LYS A 60 -10.16 14.98 2.27
#